data_AF-A0A8D8YUQ5-F1
#
_entry.id   AF-A0A8D8YUQ5-F1
#
_cell.length_a   1.000
_cell.length_b   1.000
_cell.length_c   1.000
_cell.angle_alpha   90.00
_cell.angle_beta   90.00
_cell.angle_gamma   90.00
#
_symmetry.space_group_name_H-M   'P 1'
#
loop_
_entity.id
_entity.type
_entity.pdbx_description
1 polymer ?
#
loop_
_entity_poly.entity_id
_entity_poly.type
_entity_poly.pdbx_seq_one_letter_code
_entity_poly.pdbx_strand_id
1 'polypeptide(L)'
;AQNSQEEEEKELISCKVCAQEVKCELKTLLRHTKTCESAPRVDKTFAHVCLMCSYHCQQNECMKRHLVKHISDDKPFECEYCNLKMTRIDNWRRHLEYKHGVKMSARKKSKVGKVTYGKVRTVTIVQGKTFVKIKKPE
;
A
#
# COMPACT_ATOMS: atom_id res chain seq x y z
N ALA A 1 6.95 -39.07 -16.35
CA ALA A 1 6.13 -38.24 -15.44
C ALA A 1 7.07 -37.61 -14.43
N GLN A 2 7.57 -36.42 -14.71
CA GLN A 2 8.50 -35.72 -13.82
C GLN A 2 7.95 -34.33 -13.54
N ASN A 3 7.72 -34.11 -12.24
CA ASN A 3 8.05 -32.88 -11.51
C ASN A 3 7.29 -31.59 -11.86
N SER A 4 6.29 -31.24 -11.04
CA SER A 4 5.81 -29.85 -10.84
C SER A 4 4.98 -29.78 -9.54
N GLN A 5 5.59 -30.14 -8.40
CA GLN A 5 5.09 -29.65 -7.11
C GLN A 5 5.76 -28.30 -6.90
N GLU A 6 5.10 -27.23 -7.37
CA GLU A 6 5.43 -25.88 -6.95
C GLU A 6 5.07 -25.80 -5.46
N GLU A 7 6.06 -26.04 -4.61
CA GLU A 7 6.01 -25.74 -3.18
C GLU A 7 5.80 -24.23 -3.04
N GLU A 8 4.55 -23.83 -2.83
CA GLU A 8 4.21 -22.48 -2.36
C GLU A 8 4.80 -22.29 -0.96
N GLU A 9 6.09 -21.91 -0.88
CA GLU A 9 6.70 -21.28 0.28
C GLU A 9 5.97 -19.96 0.56
N LYS A 10 4.80 -20.07 1.21
CA LYS A 10 4.04 -18.93 1.72
C LYS A 10 4.81 -18.38 2.90
N GLU A 11 5.57 -17.31 2.67
CA GLU A 11 6.24 -16.54 3.71
C GLU A 11 5.27 -16.31 4.89
N LEU A 12 5.61 -16.90 6.05
CA LEU A 12 4.90 -16.72 7.31
C LEU A 12 5.54 -15.54 8.05
N ILE A 13 4.72 -14.69 8.65
CA ILE A 13 5.15 -13.58 9.50
C ILE A 13 4.75 -13.89 10.93
N SER A 14 5.72 -13.81 11.85
CA SER A 14 5.46 -13.94 13.28
C SER A 14 4.92 -12.63 13.86
N CYS A 15 3.88 -12.75 14.67
CA CYS A 15 3.32 -11.63 15.41
C CYS A 15 4.18 -11.31 16.64
N LYS A 16 4.72 -10.10 16.74
CA LYS A 16 5.49 -9.64 17.91
C LYS A 16 4.67 -9.51 19.20
N VAL A 17 3.35 -9.60 19.09
CA VAL A 17 2.42 -9.38 20.20
C VAL A 17 1.98 -10.72 20.81
N CYS A 18 1.53 -11.67 20.00
CA CYS A 18 1.05 -12.97 20.48
C CYS A 18 1.94 -14.16 20.07
N ALA A 19 3.08 -13.91 19.41
CA ALA A 19 4.01 -14.91 18.87
C ALA A 19 3.42 -15.90 17.85
N GLN A 20 2.16 -15.72 17.42
CA GLN A 20 1.54 -16.57 16.41
C GLN A 20 2.13 -16.31 15.02
N GLU A 21 2.31 -17.39 14.25
CA GLU A 21 2.71 -17.32 12.85
C GLU A 21 1.48 -17.13 11.96
N VAL A 22 1.56 -16.14 11.07
CA VAL A 22 0.45 -15.71 10.23
C VAL A 22 0.92 -15.63 8.79
N LYS A 23 0.11 -16.12 7.84
CA LYS A 23 0.40 -16.00 6.40
C LYS A 23 0.61 -14.53 5.99
N CYS A 24 1.63 -14.26 5.18
CA CYS A 24 1.92 -12.95 4.57
C CYS A 24 0.88 -12.55 3.50
N GLU A 25 -0.40 -12.54 3.87
CA GLU A 25 -1.50 -12.12 3.04
C GLU A 25 -2.20 -10.91 3.68
N LEU A 26 -2.36 -9.82 2.92
CA LEU A 26 -2.91 -8.56 3.44
C LEU A 26 -4.25 -8.73 4.17
N LYS A 27 -5.16 -9.57 3.66
CA LYS A 27 -6.46 -9.82 4.31
C LYS A 27 -6.30 -10.52 5.65
N THR A 28 -5.43 -11.53 5.70
CA THR A 28 -5.15 -12.34 6.88
C THR A 28 -4.46 -11.50 7.96
N LEU A 29 -3.43 -10.74 7.59
CA LEU A 29 -2.73 -9.82 8.50
C LEU A 29 -3.68 -8.75 9.05
N LEU A 30 -4.51 -8.15 8.20
CA LEU A 30 -5.46 -7.12 8.60
C LEU A 30 -6.51 -7.66 9.59
N ARG A 31 -6.99 -8.89 9.39
CA ARG A 31 -7.86 -9.56 10.38
C ARG A 31 -7.12 -9.73 11.70
N HIS A 32 -5.90 -10.25 11.67
CA HIS A 32 -5.09 -10.47 12.87
C HIS A 32 -4.87 -9.16 13.66
N THR A 33 -4.64 -8.02 13.00
CA THR A 33 -4.49 -6.72 13.69
C THR A 33 -5.70 -6.31 14.54
N LYS A 34 -6.89 -6.83 14.22
CA LYS A 34 -8.16 -6.54 14.91
C LYS A 34 -8.58 -7.66 15.86
N THR A 35 -8.05 -8.87 15.72
CA THR A 35 -8.51 -10.04 16.49
C THR A 35 -7.42 -10.66 17.37
N CYS A 36 -6.18 -10.14 17.34
CA CYS A 36 -5.12 -10.58 18.22
C CYS A 36 -5.52 -10.40 19.69
N GLU A 37 -5.60 -11.50 20.44
CA GLU A 37 -6.01 -11.54 21.84
C GLU A 37 -4.99 -10.86 22.75
N SER A 38 -3.70 -11.02 22.46
CA SER A 38 -2.60 -10.44 23.23
C SER A 38 -2.35 -8.96 22.91
N ALA A 39 -3.10 -8.35 21.98
CA ALA A 39 -2.89 -6.97 21.57
C ALA A 39 -3.42 -5.97 22.61
N PRO A 40 -2.61 -4.99 23.03
CA PRO A 40 -3.04 -3.96 23.98
C PRO A 40 -4.03 -3.01 23.30
N ARG A 41 -5.32 -3.20 23.58
CA ARG A 41 -6.41 -2.34 23.08
C ARG A 41 -6.92 -1.45 24.20
N VAL A 42 -6.07 -0.49 24.57
CA VAL A 42 -6.32 0.44 25.68
C VAL A 42 -7.59 1.27 25.42
N ASP A 43 -7.80 1.71 24.17
CA ASP A 43 -8.95 2.49 23.76
C ASP A 43 -9.33 2.25 22.28
N LYS A 44 -10.31 3.00 21.77
CA LYS A 44 -10.81 2.91 20.40
C LYS A 44 -9.77 3.30 19.32
N THR A 45 -8.76 4.09 19.66
CA THR A 45 -7.64 4.43 18.79
C THR A 45 -6.70 3.25 18.55
N PHE A 46 -6.67 2.28 19.47
CA PHE A 46 -5.94 1.00 19.35
C PHE A 46 -6.76 -0.12 18.70
N ALA A 47 -7.84 0.21 17.99
CA ALA A 47 -8.70 -0.81 17.35
C ALA A 47 -7.96 -1.75 16.38
N HIS A 48 -6.90 -1.27 15.74
CA HIS A 48 -5.98 -2.07 14.94
C HIS A 48 -4.56 -1.92 15.45
N VAL A 49 -3.93 -3.03 15.85
CA VAL A 49 -2.53 -3.07 16.31
C VAL A 49 -1.69 -3.87 15.31
N CYS A 50 -0.56 -3.32 14.88
CA CYS A 50 0.31 -4.01 13.94
C CYS A 50 1.00 -5.20 14.63
N LEU A 51 1.16 -6.28 13.88
CA LEU A 51 1.83 -7.50 14.32
C LEU A 51 3.37 -7.47 14.14
N MET A 52 3.89 -6.52 13.37
CA MET A 52 5.34 -6.41 13.07
C MET A 52 6.03 -5.24 13.77
N CYS A 53 5.27 -4.26 14.24
CA CYS A 53 5.79 -3.07 14.92
C CYS A 53 4.73 -2.50 15.89
N SER A 54 5.10 -1.46 16.64
CA SER A 54 4.24 -0.84 17.66
C SER A 54 3.20 0.15 17.10
N TYR A 55 3.03 0.20 15.77
CA TYR A 55 2.04 1.06 15.13
C TYR A 55 0.62 0.57 15.39
N HIS A 56 -0.28 1.51 15.68
CA HIS A 56 -1.70 1.25 15.89
C HIS A 56 -2.54 2.35 15.22
N CYS A 57 -3.79 2.04 14.90
CA CYS A 57 -4.73 3.04 14.39
C CYS A 57 -6.18 2.61 14.55
N GLN A 58 -7.09 3.58 14.52
CA GLN A 58 -8.53 3.32 14.61
C GLN A 58 -9.14 2.73 13.32
N GLN A 59 -8.59 3.09 12.16
CA GLN A 59 -9.22 2.85 10.86
C GLN A 59 -8.56 1.70 10.10
N ASN A 60 -9.39 0.83 9.54
CA ASN A 60 -8.94 -0.31 8.75
C ASN A 60 -8.09 0.11 7.53
N GLU A 61 -8.48 1.17 6.83
CA GLU A 61 -7.74 1.68 5.66
C GLU A 61 -6.32 2.14 6.04
N CYS A 62 -6.18 2.76 7.21
CA CYS A 62 -4.89 3.18 7.73
C CYS A 62 -3.97 1.98 7.99
N MET A 63 -4.50 0.93 8.62
CA MET A 63 -3.74 -0.30 8.89
C MET A 63 -3.40 -1.04 7.59
N LYS A 64 -4.35 -1.13 6.64
CA LYS A 64 -4.10 -1.74 5.33
C LYS A 64 -2.93 -1.08 4.62
N ARG A 65 -2.92 0.25 4.53
CA ARG A 65 -1.82 1.02 3.92
C ARG A 65 -0.51 0.87 4.70
N HIS A 66 -0.58 0.71 6.01
CA HIS A 66 0.58 0.46 6.85
C HIS A 66 1.19 -0.92 6.56
N LEU A 67 0.40 -1.99 6.56
CA LEU A 67 0.85 -3.36 6.29
C LEU A 67 1.47 -3.53 4.91
N VAL A 68 0.98 -2.81 3.90
CA VAL A 68 1.59 -2.80 2.56
C VAL A 68 3.06 -2.38 2.60
N LYS A 69 3.48 -1.50 3.52
CA LYS A 69 4.90 -1.13 3.66
C LYS A 69 5.79 -2.25 4.23
N HIS A 70 5.19 -3.21 4.91
CA HIS A 70 5.90 -4.36 5.45
C HIS A 70 5.97 -5.50 4.43
N ILE A 71 4.87 -5.73 3.70
CA ILE A 71 4.75 -6.83 2.73
C ILE A 71 5.39 -6.46 1.38
N SER A 72 5.38 -5.17 1.02
CA SER A 72 5.85 -4.72 -0.28
C SER A 72 6.75 -3.50 -0.17
N ASP A 73 7.93 -3.62 -0.78
CA ASP A 73 8.83 -2.49 -1.07
C ASP A 73 8.53 -1.82 -2.42
N ASP A 74 7.42 -2.18 -3.06
CA ASP A 74 7.03 -1.59 -4.33
C ASP A 74 6.74 -0.09 -4.15
N LYS A 75 7.44 0.73 -4.94
CA LYS A 75 7.29 2.19 -5.00
C LYS A 75 6.65 2.57 -6.34
N PRO A 76 5.34 2.34 -6.48
CA PRO A 76 4.62 2.45 -7.75
C PRO A 76 4.59 3.85 -8.38
N PHE A 77 4.86 4.90 -7.59
CA PHE A 77 4.75 6.29 -8.01
C PHE A 77 6.12 6.90 -8.24
N GLU A 78 6.61 6.82 -9.48
CA GLU A 78 7.86 7.43 -9.91
C GLU A 78 7.61 8.86 -10.45
N CYS A 79 8.46 9.79 -10.05
CA CYS A 79 8.53 11.12 -10.63
C CYS A 79 9.27 11.04 -11.97
N GLU A 80 8.88 11.84 -12.96
CA GLU A 80 9.59 11.89 -14.25
C GLU A 80 10.50 13.10 -14.39
N TYR A 81 10.23 14.14 -13.61
CA TYR A 81 11.10 15.30 -13.50
C TYR A 81 12.33 15.00 -12.63
N CYS A 82 12.31 13.87 -11.92
CA CYS A 82 13.28 13.45 -10.93
C CYS A 82 13.15 11.95 -10.69
N ASN A 83 14.22 11.22 -10.43
CA ASN A 83 14.15 9.76 -10.21
C ASN A 83 13.61 9.36 -8.82
N LEU A 84 12.74 10.18 -8.22
CA LEU A 84 12.17 9.92 -6.90
C LEU A 84 10.98 8.97 -7.01
N LYS A 85 11.08 7.84 -6.32
CA LYS A 85 10.03 6.83 -6.24
C LYS A 85 9.32 6.89 -4.89
N MET A 86 8.00 6.87 -4.90
CA MET A 86 7.14 6.95 -3.73
C MET A 86 6.15 5.79 -3.68
N THR A 87 5.82 5.36 -2.46
CA THR A 87 4.84 4.28 -2.21
C THR A 87 3.40 4.78 -2.23
N ARG A 88 3.17 6.09 -2.18
CA ARG A 88 1.83 6.68 -2.07
C ARG A 88 1.61 7.81 -3.05
N ILE A 89 0.40 7.86 -3.60
CA ILE A 89 -0.02 8.85 -4.62
C ILE A 89 -0.12 10.27 -4.06
N ASP A 90 -0.55 10.44 -2.82
CA ASP A 90 -0.69 11.75 -2.19
C ASP A 90 0.67 12.39 -1.95
N ASN A 91 1.65 11.59 -1.50
CA ASN A 91 3.03 12.02 -1.42
C ASN A 91 3.58 12.41 -2.79
N TRP A 92 3.27 11.61 -3.82
CA TRP A 92 3.71 11.90 -5.18
C TRP A 92 3.10 13.17 -5.77
N ARG A 93 1.78 13.40 -5.60
CA ARG A 93 1.14 14.65 -6.01
C ARG A 93 1.75 15.86 -5.31
N ARG A 94 1.90 15.77 -3.99
CA ARG A 94 2.52 16.82 -3.20
C ARG A 94 3.94 17.09 -3.69
N HIS A 95 4.72 16.04 -3.91
CA HIS A 95 6.06 16.16 -4.46
C HIS A 95 6.07 16.89 -5.81
N LEU A 96 5.20 16.52 -6.75
CA LEU A 96 5.08 17.20 -8.05
C LEU A 96 4.70 18.68 -7.92
N GLU A 97 3.79 19.00 -7.01
CA GLU A 97 3.36 20.38 -6.78
C GLU A 97 4.48 21.23 -6.18
N TYR A 98 5.13 20.76 -5.11
CA TYR A 98 6.14 21.53 -4.39
C TYR A 98 7.52 21.54 -5.06
N LYS A 99 7.93 20.45 -5.72
CA LYS A 99 9.27 20.34 -6.34
C LYS A 99 9.28 20.69 -7.81
N HIS A 100 8.17 20.52 -8.52
CA HIS A 100 8.09 20.71 -9.97
C HIS A 100 7.02 21.72 -10.39
N GLY A 101 6.30 22.34 -9.43
CA GLY A 101 5.27 23.33 -9.74
C GLY A 101 4.07 22.77 -10.51
N VAL A 102 3.92 21.44 -10.57
CA VAL A 102 2.87 20.79 -11.35
C VAL A 102 1.58 20.80 -10.55
N LYS A 103 0.65 21.68 -10.91
CA LYS A 103 -0.67 21.75 -10.27
C LYS A 103 -1.54 20.58 -10.72
N MET A 104 -1.84 19.69 -9.78
CA MET A 104 -2.69 18.51 -10.01
C MET A 104 -4.14 18.83 -9.64
N SER A 105 -5.06 18.90 -10.62
CA SER A 105 -6.47 19.11 -10.33
C SER A 105 -7.14 17.86 -9.74
N ALA A 106 -8.08 18.06 -8.80
CA ALA A 106 -8.78 16.99 -8.09
C ALA A 106 -9.83 16.28 -8.97
N ARG A 107 -10.06 14.97 -8.72
CA ARG A 107 -10.94 14.11 -9.52
C ARG A 107 -12.39 14.07 -9.02
N LYS A 108 -13.36 14.07 -9.95
CA LYS A 108 -14.72 13.52 -9.78
C LYS A 108 -14.64 11.99 -9.66
N LYS A 109 -15.31 11.37 -8.67
CA LYS A 109 -15.29 9.92 -8.43
C LYS A 109 -16.18 9.20 -9.47
N SER A 110 -15.59 8.45 -10.41
CA SER A 110 -16.36 7.51 -11.25
C SER A 110 -16.06 6.06 -10.85
N LYS A 111 -17.12 5.28 -10.62
CA LYS A 111 -17.09 3.84 -10.32
C LYS A 111 -16.49 3.12 -11.53
N VAL A 112 -15.37 2.41 -11.31
CA VAL A 112 -14.64 1.53 -12.24
C VAL A 112 -14.11 2.25 -13.50
N GLY A 113 -12.78 2.26 -13.66
CA GLY A 113 -12.12 2.70 -14.90
C GLY A 113 -11.12 3.86 -14.72
N LYS A 114 -9.94 3.66 -15.31
CA LYS A 114 -8.84 4.62 -15.60
C LYS A 114 -8.93 5.97 -14.87
N VAL A 115 -8.07 6.17 -13.87
CA VAL A 115 -7.93 7.48 -13.24
C VAL A 115 -7.01 8.36 -14.09
N THR A 116 -7.55 9.43 -14.66
CA THR A 116 -6.77 10.47 -15.33
C THR A 116 -6.54 11.63 -14.36
N TYR A 117 -5.33 12.19 -14.34
CA TYR A 117 -4.96 13.30 -13.47
C TYR A 117 -4.47 14.48 -14.34
N GLY A 118 -5.37 15.36 -14.78
CA GLY A 118 -5.01 16.51 -15.63
C GLY A 118 -4.33 16.10 -16.96
N LYS A 119 -3.25 16.80 -17.35
CA LYS A 119 -2.42 16.47 -18.54
C LYS A 119 -1.70 15.11 -18.45
N VAL A 120 -1.79 14.40 -17.32
CA VAL A 120 -1.23 13.05 -17.14
C VAL A 120 -2.19 12.02 -17.73
N ARG A 121 -1.86 11.50 -18.90
CA ARG A 121 -2.60 10.40 -19.53
C ARG A 121 -2.13 9.06 -18.96
N THR A 122 -3.09 8.34 -18.38
CA THR A 122 -3.14 6.89 -18.13
C THR A 122 -2.44 6.34 -16.88
N VAL A 123 -3.23 6.08 -15.84
CA VAL A 123 -2.97 5.01 -14.87
C VAL A 123 -3.34 3.69 -15.55
N THR A 124 -2.36 2.95 -16.05
CA THR A 124 -2.59 1.59 -16.58
C THR A 124 -2.45 0.61 -15.42
N ILE A 125 -3.57 0.02 -15.02
CA ILE A 125 -3.61 -1.08 -14.05
C ILE A 125 -3.31 -2.33 -14.85
N VAL A 126 -2.10 -2.87 -14.74
CA VAL A 126 -1.77 -4.19 -15.28
C VAL A 126 -1.44 -5.08 -14.08
N GLN A 127 -2.22 -6.13 -13.88
CA GLN A 127 -1.99 -7.19 -12.88
C GLN A 127 -1.83 -6.70 -11.42
N GLY A 128 -2.70 -5.79 -10.96
CA GLY A 128 -2.76 -5.40 -9.53
C GLY A 128 -1.61 -4.53 -9.02
N LYS A 129 -0.62 -4.20 -9.87
CA LYS A 129 0.44 -3.23 -9.58
C LYS A 129 0.13 -1.91 -10.28
N THR A 130 0.22 -0.80 -9.54
CA THR A 130 -0.05 0.54 -10.07
C THR A 130 1.25 1.09 -10.63
N PHE A 131 1.38 1.36 -11.92
CA PHE A 131 2.56 2.08 -12.44
C PHE A 131 2.08 3.40 -13.02
N VAL A 132 2.59 4.51 -12.49
CA VAL A 132 2.29 5.85 -13.02
C VAL A 132 3.49 6.32 -13.82
N LYS A 133 3.35 6.36 -15.15
CA LYS A 133 4.27 7.06 -16.06
C LYS A 133 3.54 8.31 -16.58
N ILE A 134 4.15 9.47 -16.40
CA ILE A 134 3.73 10.72 -17.04
C ILE A 134 4.29 10.71 -18.49
N LYS A 135 3.92 11.65 -19.34
CA LYS A 135 4.73 12.01 -20.51
C LYS A 135 5.11 13.46 -20.32
N LYS A 136 6.39 13.78 -20.42
CA LYS A 136 6.91 15.15 -20.45
C LYS A 136 6.10 15.96 -21.49
N PRO A 137 5.50 17.11 -21.14
CA PRO A 137 5.03 18.03 -22.17
C PRO A 137 6.27 18.57 -22.90
N GLU A 138 6.28 18.46 -24.23
CA GLU A 138 7.27 19.11 -25.11
C GLU A 138 7.28 20.62 -24.90
#